data_AF-A0A822BUD8-F1
#
_entry.id   AF-A0A822BUD8-F1
#
_cell.length_a   1.000
_cell.length_b   1.000
_cell.length_c   1.000
_cell.angle_alpha   90.00
_cell.angle_beta   90.00
_cell.angle_gamma   90.00
#
_symmetry.space_group_name_H-M   'P 1'
#
loop_
_entity.id
_entity.type
_entity.pdbx_description
1 polymer ?
#
loop_
_entity_poly.entity_id
_entity_poly.type
_entity_poly.pdbx_seq_one_letter_code
_entity_poly.pdbx_strand_id
1 'polypeptide(L)'
;ILDYSSDDPNVKSIKKIIAQNLYDFILHANVLNFMKTVPNLIPMLLQMIDVEEDETQLNTYRCLGKLMNERDIKTMASPNFLQHDQVKVELIKQNALPLLIRCIIETEFDSIRVKPIVLEILLALSFNNDASSALKQNINLMSKIRNLVDNTNSDK
;
A
#
# COMPACT_ATOMS: atom_id res chain seq x y z
N ILE A 1 -13.48 6.94 24.19
CA ILE A 1 -14.00 7.34 22.86
C ILE A 1 -14.67 6.08 22.31
N LEU A 2 -15.93 6.20 21.85
CA LEU A 2 -16.84 5.08 21.62
C LEU A 2 -16.21 3.94 20.81
N ASP A 3 -16.20 2.75 21.41
CA ASP A 3 -15.68 1.50 20.85
C ASP A 3 -16.74 0.93 19.91
N TYR A 4 -16.84 1.49 18.71
CA TYR A 4 -17.70 0.94 17.67
C TYR A 4 -17.05 -0.33 17.13
N SER A 5 -17.74 -1.46 17.29
CA SER A 5 -17.35 -2.73 16.66
C SER A 5 -17.09 -2.50 15.17
N SER A 6 -15.94 -2.96 14.69
CA SER A 6 -15.57 -2.96 13.27
C SER A 6 -16.59 -3.70 12.38
N ASP A 7 -17.47 -4.49 12.99
CA ASP A 7 -18.56 -5.22 12.34
C ASP A 7 -19.89 -4.49 12.24
N ASP A 8 -19.99 -3.26 12.76
CA ASP A 8 -21.18 -2.44 12.55
C ASP A 8 -21.36 -2.15 11.04
N PRO A 9 -22.48 -2.55 10.42
CA PRO A 9 -22.73 -2.34 8.99
C PRO A 9 -22.72 -0.85 8.60
N ASN A 10 -23.05 0.05 9.52
CA ASN A 10 -22.96 1.49 9.27
C ASN A 10 -21.51 1.95 9.19
N VAL A 11 -20.63 1.41 10.05
CA VAL A 11 -19.19 1.69 10.02
C VAL A 11 -18.57 1.17 8.74
N LYS A 12 -18.93 -0.05 8.31
CA LYS A 12 -18.49 -0.62 7.01
C LYS A 12 -18.90 0.27 5.83
N SER A 13 -20.17 0.68 5.79
CA SER A 13 -20.69 1.58 4.75
C SER A 13 -19.97 2.94 4.70
N ILE A 14 -19.71 3.54 5.87
CA ILE A 14 -18.98 4.81 5.95
C ILE A 14 -17.54 4.64 5.45
N LYS A 15 -16.83 3.58 5.87
CA LYS A 15 -15.47 3.31 5.41
C LYS A 15 -15.42 3.14 3.89
N LYS A 16 -16.39 2.44 3.29
CA LYS A 16 -16.49 2.29 1.84
C LYS A 16 -16.61 3.64 1.11
N ILE A 17 -17.53 4.49 1.56
CA ILE A 17 -17.76 5.82 0.97
C ILE A 17 -16.48 6.67 1.08
N ILE A 18 -15.83 6.65 2.25
CA ILE A 18 -14.58 7.38 2.47
C ILE A 18 -13.48 6.87 1.54
N ALA A 19 -13.27 5.55 1.44
CA ALA A 19 -12.21 4.97 0.61
C ALA A 19 -12.42 5.30 -0.87
N GLN A 20 -13.66 5.20 -1.36
CA GLN A 20 -14.01 5.57 -2.74
C GLN A 20 -13.75 7.06 -3.01
N ASN A 21 -14.27 7.95 -2.16
CA ASN A 21 -14.10 9.39 -2.33
C ASN A 21 -12.62 9.81 -2.27
N LEU A 22 -11.85 9.24 -1.33
CA LEU A 22 -10.42 9.49 -1.24
C LEU A 22 -9.69 9.06 -2.51
N TYR A 23 -10.02 7.88 -3.04
CA TYR A 23 -9.44 7.43 -4.29
C TYR A 23 -9.77 8.38 -5.45
N ASP A 24 -11.04 8.77 -5.61
CA ASP A 24 -11.45 9.66 -6.69
C ASP A 24 -10.75 11.03 -6.57
N PHE A 25 -10.62 11.56 -5.36
CA PHE A 25 -9.91 12.81 -5.11
C PHE A 25 -8.42 12.71 -5.42
N ILE A 26 -7.77 11.60 -5.06
CA ILE A 26 -6.32 11.46 -5.22
C ILE A 26 -5.87 11.34 -6.67
N LEU A 27 -6.81 11.10 -7.61
CA LEU A 27 -6.53 11.12 -9.04
C LEU A 27 -6.21 12.53 -9.55
N HIS A 28 -6.59 13.58 -8.82
CA HIS A 28 -6.26 14.96 -9.17
C HIS A 28 -4.91 15.37 -8.56
N ALA A 29 -3.94 15.76 -9.40
CA ALA A 29 -2.57 16.08 -8.97
C ALA A 29 -2.48 17.13 -7.84
N ASN A 30 -3.30 18.18 -7.89
CA ASN A 30 -3.34 19.20 -6.83
C ASN A 30 -3.82 18.63 -5.49
N VAL A 31 -4.80 17.73 -5.55
CA VAL A 31 -5.35 17.09 -4.35
C VAL A 31 -4.38 16.03 -3.83
N LEU A 32 -3.73 15.25 -4.70
CA LEU A 32 -2.67 14.33 -4.32
C LEU A 32 -1.55 15.04 -3.55
N ASN A 33 -1.07 16.18 -4.04
CA ASN A 33 -0.03 16.95 -3.36
C ASN A 33 -0.50 17.48 -1.99
N PHE A 34 -1.75 17.93 -1.89
CA PHE A 34 -2.35 18.31 -0.62
C PHE A 34 -2.45 17.12 0.34
N MET A 35 -2.96 15.98 -0.13
CA MET A 35 -3.15 14.75 0.66
C MET A 35 -1.84 14.25 1.27
N LYS A 36 -0.70 14.40 0.59
CA LYS A 36 0.63 14.08 1.14
C LYS A 36 0.99 14.90 2.39
N THR A 37 0.38 16.06 2.58
CA THR A 37 0.59 16.93 3.74
C THR A 37 -0.42 16.73 4.86
N VAL A 38 -1.49 15.96 4.61
CA VAL A 38 -2.55 15.73 5.60
C VAL A 38 -2.03 14.81 6.71
N PRO A 39 -1.97 15.28 7.97
CA PRO A 39 -1.55 14.43 9.07
C PRO A 39 -2.56 13.28 9.27
N ASN A 40 -2.08 12.13 9.71
CA ASN A 40 -2.86 10.93 10.00
C ASN A 40 -3.57 10.25 8.80
N LEU A 41 -3.39 10.74 7.57
CA LEU A 41 -3.96 10.09 6.39
C LEU A 41 -3.45 8.65 6.24
N ILE A 42 -2.14 8.43 6.39
CA ILE A 42 -1.54 7.09 6.28
C ILE A 42 -2.05 6.13 7.38
N PRO A 43 -2.01 6.47 8.68
CA PRO A 43 -2.65 5.67 9.72
C PRO A 43 -4.11 5.32 9.43
N MET A 44 -4.91 6.31 8.99
CA MET A 44 -6.31 6.10 8.65
C MET A 44 -6.47 5.11 7.50
N LEU A 45 -5.69 5.24 6.42
CA LEU A 45 -5.71 4.30 5.30
C LEU A 45 -5.34 2.89 5.77
N LEU A 46 -4.31 2.72 6.61
CA LEU A 46 -3.93 1.39 7.12
C LEU A 46 -5.07 0.73 7.93
N GLN A 47 -5.83 1.50 8.71
CA GLN A 47 -7.01 1.01 9.43
C GLN A 47 -8.20 0.62 8.54
N MET A 48 -8.21 1.07 7.28
CA MET A 48 -9.25 0.73 6.30
C MET A 48 -8.94 -0.56 5.53
N ILE A 49 -7.68 -1.03 5.53
CA ILE A 49 -7.29 -2.30 4.90
C ILE A 49 -7.85 -3.50 5.68
N ASP A 50 -8.04 -3.36 6.98
CA ASP A 50 -8.55 -4.44 7.85
C ASP A 50 -10.06 -4.70 7.69
N VAL A 51 -10.74 -3.98 6.79
CA VAL A 51 -12.14 -4.24 6.46
C VAL A 51 -12.19 -5.38 5.45
N GLU A 52 -12.92 -6.46 5.76
CA GLU A 52 -13.23 -7.59 4.86
C GLU A 52 -14.17 -7.18 3.69
N GLU A 53 -13.84 -6.09 3.00
CA GLU A 53 -14.56 -5.64 1.81
C GLU A 53 -13.58 -5.30 0.69
N ASP A 54 -13.56 -6.12 -0.35
CA ASP A 54 -12.59 -6.11 -1.44
C ASP A 54 -12.40 -4.73 -2.09
N GLU A 55 -13.50 -3.98 -2.32
CA GLU A 55 -13.43 -2.65 -2.94
C GLU A 55 -12.82 -1.59 -2.00
N THR A 56 -13.14 -1.67 -0.71
CA THR A 56 -12.58 -0.76 0.30
C THR A 56 -11.07 -0.99 0.42
N GLN A 57 -10.64 -2.25 0.48
CA GLN A 57 -9.22 -2.62 0.49
C GLN A 57 -8.51 -2.15 -0.77
N LEU A 58 -9.08 -2.44 -1.95
CA LEU A 58 -8.50 -2.05 -3.22
C LEU A 58 -8.31 -0.53 -3.33
N ASN A 59 -9.34 0.25 -3.04
CA ASN A 59 -9.26 1.72 -3.11
C ASN A 59 -8.27 2.29 -2.10
N THR A 60 -8.14 1.65 -0.93
CA THR A 60 -7.14 2.01 0.07
C THR A 60 -5.72 1.74 -0.43
N TYR A 61 -5.46 0.56 -1.02
CA TYR A 61 -4.17 0.27 -1.64
C TYR A 61 -3.85 1.19 -2.82
N ARG A 62 -4.85 1.54 -3.64
CA ARG A 62 -4.69 2.53 -4.71
C ARG A 62 -4.31 3.91 -4.18
N CYS A 63 -4.94 4.36 -3.10
CA CYS A 63 -4.57 5.60 -2.42
C CYS A 63 -3.11 5.56 -1.96
N LEU A 64 -2.70 4.49 -1.26
CA LEU A 64 -1.32 4.32 -0.81
C LEU A 64 -0.33 4.30 -1.99
N GLY A 65 -0.64 3.54 -3.05
CA GLY A 65 0.17 3.48 -4.26
C GLY A 65 0.34 4.87 -4.89
N LYS A 66 -0.74 5.66 -4.99
CA LYS A 66 -0.67 7.03 -5.54
C LYS A 66 0.09 8.01 -4.65
N LEU A 67 -0.06 7.91 -3.32
CA LEU A 67 0.73 8.71 -2.39
C LEU A 67 2.23 8.44 -2.53
N MET A 68 2.59 7.19 -2.86
CA MET A 68 3.97 6.78 -3.06
C MET A 68 4.50 7.02 -4.48
N ASN A 69 3.63 7.13 -5.50
CA ASN A 69 4.07 6.96 -6.88
C ASN A 69 3.65 8.14 -7.79
N GLU A 70 4.61 9.03 -8.03
CA GLU A 70 4.60 9.87 -9.25
C GLU A 70 6.01 10.21 -9.79
N ARG A 71 7.07 10.13 -8.98
CA ARG A 71 8.46 10.40 -9.42
C ARG A 71 9.45 9.26 -9.13
N ASP A 72 9.18 8.37 -8.20
CA ASP A 72 10.24 7.52 -7.63
C ASP A 72 10.73 6.40 -8.56
N ILE A 73 9.85 5.88 -9.42
CA ILE A 73 10.22 4.85 -10.40
C ILE A 73 10.89 5.44 -11.66
N LYS A 74 10.67 6.73 -11.99
CA LYS A 74 11.28 7.36 -13.18
C LYS A 74 12.58 8.13 -12.90
N THR A 75 12.84 8.52 -11.65
CA THR A 75 14.02 9.31 -11.27
C THR A 75 15.14 8.51 -10.60
N MET A 76 15.20 7.19 -10.84
CA MET A 76 16.15 6.21 -10.26
C MET A 76 17.65 6.47 -10.51
N ALA A 77 18.05 7.57 -11.16
CA ALA A 77 19.43 7.89 -11.51
C ALA A 77 20.02 9.14 -10.82
N SER A 78 19.28 9.82 -9.92
CA SER A 78 19.77 11.06 -9.30
C SER A 78 20.17 10.87 -7.82
N PRO A 79 21.43 11.15 -7.44
CA PRO A 79 21.93 10.99 -6.07
C PRO A 79 21.35 12.01 -5.05
N ASN A 80 20.53 12.96 -5.50
CA ASN A 80 19.90 13.98 -4.64
C ASN A 80 18.49 13.59 -4.12
N PHE A 81 18.08 12.32 -4.28
CA PHE A 81 16.73 11.82 -3.91
C PHE A 81 16.53 11.56 -2.41
N LEU A 82 17.36 12.16 -1.55
CA LEU A 82 17.27 12.08 -0.08
C LEU A 82 16.25 13.06 0.51
N GLN A 83 15.57 13.87 -0.30
CA GLN A 83 14.39 14.64 0.15
C GLN A 83 13.20 13.70 0.37
N HIS A 84 13.25 13.00 1.51
CA HIS A 84 12.13 12.68 2.38
C HIS A 84 10.83 12.38 1.66
N ASP A 85 10.70 11.14 1.20
CA ASP A 85 9.39 10.57 0.96
C ASP A 85 8.71 10.31 2.31
N GLN A 86 8.14 11.37 2.87
CA GLN A 86 7.48 11.38 4.18
C GLN A 86 6.44 10.27 4.29
N VAL A 87 5.82 9.90 3.17
CA VAL A 87 4.88 8.78 3.07
C VAL A 87 5.55 7.45 3.38
N LYS A 88 6.73 7.16 2.80
CA LYS A 88 7.49 5.93 3.11
C LYS A 88 7.94 5.88 4.56
N VAL A 89 8.47 7.01 5.07
CA VAL A 89 8.89 7.11 6.47
C VAL A 89 7.72 6.82 7.38
N GLU A 90 6.54 7.38 7.08
CA GLU A 90 5.34 7.16 7.86
C GLU A 90 4.87 5.70 7.78
N LEU A 91 4.86 5.08 6.60
CA LEU A 91 4.52 3.66 6.45
C LEU A 91 5.43 2.74 7.28
N ILE A 92 6.73 3.03 7.33
CA ILE A 92 7.69 2.28 8.16
C ILE A 92 7.40 2.51 9.64
N LYS A 93 7.19 3.76 10.07
CA LYS A 93 6.83 4.09 11.46
C LYS A 93 5.54 3.40 11.92
N GLN A 94 4.56 3.30 11.02
CA GLN A 94 3.29 2.61 11.27
C GLN A 94 3.39 1.08 11.17
N ASN A 95 4.60 0.52 10.98
CA ASN A 95 4.82 -0.90 10.84
C ASN A 95 3.91 -1.55 9.78
N ALA A 96 3.80 -0.93 8.60
CA ALA A 96 2.90 -1.40 7.54
C ALA A 96 3.39 -2.68 6.83
N LEU A 97 4.69 -3.02 6.96
CA LEU A 97 5.31 -4.13 6.22
C LEU A 97 4.62 -5.49 6.44
N PRO A 98 4.30 -5.93 7.68
CA PRO A 98 3.61 -7.20 7.89
C PRO A 98 2.27 -7.28 7.15
N LEU A 99 1.49 -6.19 7.13
CA LEU A 99 0.19 -6.12 6.45
C LEU A 99 0.36 -6.23 4.93
N LEU A 100 1.33 -5.51 4.37
CA LEU A 100 1.62 -5.54 2.93
C LEU A 100 2.13 -6.92 2.51
N ILE A 101 2.99 -7.56 3.31
CA ILE A 101 3.49 -8.91 3.05
C ILE A 101 2.36 -9.93 3.12
N ARG A 102 1.51 -9.82 4.13
CA ARG A 102 0.31 -10.65 4.31
C ARG A 102 -0.53 -10.64 3.03
N CYS A 103 -0.79 -9.45 2.47
CA CYS A 103 -1.54 -9.29 1.22
C CYS A 103 -0.96 -10.09 0.03
N ILE A 104 0.37 -10.18 -0.08
CA ILE A 104 1.01 -10.95 -1.16
C ILE A 104 0.86 -12.46 -0.96
N ILE A 105 1.04 -12.91 0.28
CA ILE A 105 1.10 -14.34 0.62
C ILE A 105 -0.30 -14.96 0.63
N GLU A 106 -1.25 -14.30 1.29
CA GLU A 106 -2.60 -14.79 1.54
C GLU A 106 -3.45 -14.88 0.26
N THR A 107 -4.33 -15.86 0.20
CA THR A 107 -5.18 -16.11 -0.98
C THR A 107 -6.47 -15.30 -0.97
N GLU A 108 -6.88 -14.75 0.18
CA GLU A 108 -8.08 -13.92 0.30
C GLU A 108 -8.00 -12.63 -0.52
N PHE A 109 -6.78 -12.12 -0.79
CA PHE A 109 -6.60 -10.90 -1.56
C PHE A 109 -6.62 -11.14 -3.07
N ASP A 110 -7.37 -10.30 -3.80
CA ASP A 110 -7.48 -10.33 -5.25
C ASP A 110 -6.09 -10.22 -5.93
N SER A 111 -5.72 -11.29 -6.64
CA SER A 111 -4.40 -11.44 -7.26
C SER A 111 -4.17 -10.53 -8.47
N ILE A 112 -5.24 -10.06 -9.12
CA ILE A 112 -5.19 -9.26 -10.34
C ILE A 112 -5.27 -7.77 -9.99
N ARG A 113 -6.11 -7.39 -9.03
CA ARG A 113 -6.41 -5.99 -8.73
C ARG A 113 -5.59 -5.43 -7.58
N VAL A 114 -5.37 -6.21 -6.53
CA VAL A 114 -4.75 -5.73 -5.28
C VAL A 114 -3.27 -6.03 -5.26
N LYS A 115 -2.87 -7.29 -5.46
CA LYS A 115 -1.46 -7.71 -5.29
C LYS A 115 -0.46 -6.94 -6.16
N PRO A 116 -0.75 -6.58 -7.43
CA PRO A 116 0.19 -5.79 -8.22
C PRO A 116 0.48 -4.43 -7.60
N ILE A 117 -0.54 -3.75 -7.06
CA ILE A 117 -0.39 -2.45 -6.39
C ILE A 117 0.47 -2.60 -5.14
N VAL A 118 0.23 -3.66 -4.35
CA VAL A 118 1.02 -3.92 -3.14
C VAL A 118 2.47 -4.27 -3.48
N LEU A 119 2.73 -4.97 -4.57
CA LEU A 119 4.09 -5.22 -5.06
C LEU A 119 4.80 -3.91 -5.45
N GLU A 120 4.11 -2.98 -6.11
CA GLU A 120 4.67 -1.65 -6.42
C GLU A 120 5.03 -0.87 -5.13
N ILE A 121 4.16 -0.91 -4.13
CA ILE A 121 4.40 -0.31 -2.81
C ILE A 121 5.62 -0.96 -2.14
N LEU A 122 5.70 -2.29 -2.11
CA LEU A 122 6.82 -3.02 -1.51
C LEU A 122 8.13 -2.76 -2.25
N LEU A 123 8.10 -2.66 -3.57
CA LEU A 123 9.25 -2.27 -4.38
C LEU A 123 9.72 -0.87 -4.00
N ALA A 124 8.81 0.10 -3.92
CA ALA A 124 9.13 1.46 -3.50
C ALA A 124 9.70 1.52 -2.07
N LEU A 125 9.20 0.72 -1.13
CA LEU A 125 9.74 0.60 0.22
C LEU A 125 11.10 -0.08 0.27
N SER A 126 11.41 -1.01 -0.65
CA SER A 126 12.67 -1.77 -0.67
C SER A 126 13.92 -0.90 -0.89
N PHE A 127 13.75 0.35 -1.32
CA PHE A 127 14.82 1.35 -1.42
C PHE A 127 15.20 1.97 -0.06
N ASN A 128 14.42 1.74 1.00
CA ASN A 128 14.83 2.01 2.37
C ASN A 128 15.58 0.78 2.91
N ASN A 129 16.75 0.97 3.52
CA ASN A 129 17.63 -0.13 3.97
C ASN A 129 16.95 -1.05 5.00
N ASP A 130 16.22 -0.48 5.96
CA ASP A 130 15.56 -1.25 7.02
C ASP A 130 14.42 -2.09 6.44
N ALA A 131 13.59 -1.49 5.58
CA ALA A 131 12.54 -2.20 4.87
C ALA A 131 13.12 -3.27 3.92
N SER A 132 14.20 -2.97 3.20
CA SER A 132 14.90 -3.91 2.32
C SER A 132 15.39 -5.14 3.09
N SER A 133 16.01 -4.91 4.26
CA SER A 133 16.49 -5.98 5.13
C SER A 133 15.34 -6.85 5.62
N ALA A 134 14.25 -6.23 6.11
CA ALA A 134 13.06 -6.94 6.56
C ALA A 134 12.40 -7.78 5.46
N LEU A 135 12.29 -7.24 4.24
CA LEU A 135 11.72 -7.96 3.09
C LEU A 135 12.56 -9.17 2.70
N LYS A 136 13.89 -9.03 2.65
CA LYS A 136 14.81 -10.12 2.30
C LYS A 136 14.80 -11.26 3.31
N GLN A 137 14.60 -10.94 4.59
CA GLN A 137 14.51 -11.93 5.66
C GLN A 137 13.19 -12.71 5.64
N ASN A 138 12.16 -12.22 4.95
CA ASN A 138 10.88 -12.91 4.84
C ASN A 138 10.92 -14.02 3.77
N ILE A 139 11.22 -15.25 4.21
CA ILE A 139 11.38 -16.42 3.33
C ILE A 139 10.10 -16.70 2.52
N ASN A 140 8.93 -16.55 3.13
CA ASN A 140 7.64 -16.82 2.48
C ASN A 140 7.36 -15.85 1.33
N LEU A 141 7.59 -14.55 1.56
CA LEU A 141 7.51 -13.53 0.52
C LEU A 141 8.48 -13.83 -0.62
N MET A 142 9.74 -14.09 -0.30
CA MET A 142 10.77 -14.33 -1.33
C MET A 142 10.48 -15.59 -2.15
N SER A 143 9.97 -16.65 -1.54
CA SER A 143 9.50 -17.84 -2.25
C SER A 143 8.30 -17.52 -3.15
N LYS A 144 7.33 -16.76 -2.65
CA LYS A 144 6.15 -16.36 -3.45
C LYS A 144 6.56 -15.53 -4.67
N ILE A 145 7.46 -14.56 -4.50
CA ILE A 145 7.98 -13.73 -5.60
C ILE A 145 8.72 -14.60 -6.63
N ARG A 146 9.56 -15.55 -6.22
CA ARG A 146 10.24 -16.48 -7.16
C ARG A 146 9.24 -17.29 -7.97
N ASN A 147 8.24 -17.88 -7.31
CA ASN A 147 7.21 -18.66 -8.00
C ASN A 147 6.43 -17.82 -9.03
N LEU A 148 6.15 -16.55 -8.72
CA LEU A 148 5.52 -15.64 -9.69
C LEU A 148 6.41 -15.40 -10.92
N VAL A 149 7.71 -15.21 -10.73
CA VAL A 149 8.68 -15.03 -11.82
C VAL A 149 8.79 -16.30 -12.66
N ASP A 150 8.89 -17.46 -12.03
CA ASP A 150 9.07 -18.75 -12.71
C ASP A 150 7.84 -19.11 -13.55
N ASN A 151 6.62 -18.89 -13.02
CA ASN A 151 5.37 -19.11 -13.77
C ASN A 151 5.23 -18.15 -14.97
N THR A 152 5.76 -16.92 -14.86
CA THR A 152 5.73 -15.95 -15.97
C THR A 152 6.69 -16.34 -17.09
N ASN A 153 7.73 -17.11 -16.78
CA ASN A 153 8.72 -17.59 -17.76
C ASN A 153 8.32 -18.91 -18.41
N SER A 154 7.43 -19.71 -17.81
CA SER A 154 6.90 -20.95 -18.41
C SER A 154 5.78 -20.72 -19.42
N ASP A 155 5.15 -19.54 -19.43
CA ASP A 155 4.08 -19.16 -20.36
C ASP A 155 4.61 -18.41 -21.61
N LYS A 156 5.92 -18.45 -21.86
CA LYS A 156 6.59 -17.92 -23.07
C LYS A 156 7.21 -19.04 -23.90
#